data_AF-A0A9X2DBS0-F1
#
_entry.id   AF-A0A9X2DBS0-F1
#
_cell.length_a   1.000
_cell.length_b   1.000
_cell.length_c   1.000
_cell.angle_alpha   90.00
_cell.angle_beta   90.00
_cell.angle_gamma   90.00
#
_symmetry.space_group_name_H-M   'P 1'
#
loop_
_entity.id
_entity.type
_entity.pdbx_description
1 polymer ?
#
loop_
_entity_poly.entity_id
_entity_poly.type
_entity_poly.pdbx_seq_one_letter_code
_entity_poly.pdbx_strand_id
1 'polypeptide(L)'
;MIDRGITTDTLRDLAQQHGVCIRPVVHEVADTVTGQLHLVSTPCGATLASKCEPCAHRNRVLRMQQCREGWHLQDEPERRPTEDPADDPADDTEDPEDTEAAIEEPSDAGDRRVRSTRRRQDAPDLPRVPMDHRTIGQTFTTPSGRTYRPSMFVTFTLPSYGRVRDDGTPVAPARYHYRRAALDALHFPKLIDRVWQNLRRCTGYQVQYFAVIEAQRRLAPHLHTALRGAIPRELLRQVAAATYQHVWWPPFDVVRYPQHALPLWDGTDFVDPTTGNPLPTWAQALDSLDQQGDAASPAHTLRLGKQIDIQGVVADEDDADRRVAYLTKYLGKSLSEPTTPGTHLTRRQRSHVDRLLAELRWLPCSPRCWNWLRYGVQPDGATPEALPGSCPGKAHDEQHLGCGGRRVLVSRRWTGKTLTDHRADRADVVRQTLEAAGIDSVELDRLAADTKRPDGRPRYEWRLWNAHEAPVPVYRIVLTRAIAERIRWQADYQSAKAQLGLATTAPSTGPPASS
;
A
#
# COMPACT_ATOMS: atom_id res chain seq x y z
N MET A 1 -20.00 -22.58 -32.99
CA MET A 1 -20.14 -23.70 -32.04
C MET A 1 -19.13 -23.56 -30.90
N ILE A 2 -19.29 -22.55 -30.04
CA ILE A 2 -18.45 -22.42 -28.83
C ILE A 2 -19.05 -23.31 -27.75
N ASP A 3 -18.53 -24.52 -27.71
CA ASP A 3 -18.19 -25.30 -26.53
C ASP A 3 -19.21 -25.37 -25.37
N ARG A 4 -20.02 -26.43 -25.41
CA ARG A 4 -20.88 -26.90 -24.31
C ARG A 4 -20.10 -27.59 -23.17
N GLY A 5 -18.76 -27.70 -23.25
CA GLY A 5 -17.95 -28.47 -22.30
C GLY A 5 -17.23 -27.65 -21.22
N ILE A 6 -16.60 -26.51 -21.57
CA ILE A 6 -15.76 -25.78 -20.61
C ILE A 6 -16.57 -24.75 -19.83
N THR A 7 -16.74 -24.96 -18.53
CA THR A 7 -17.45 -24.03 -17.63
C THR A 7 -16.65 -22.75 -17.38
N THR A 8 -17.33 -21.69 -16.90
CA THR A 8 -16.68 -20.43 -16.50
C THR A 8 -15.65 -20.65 -15.39
N ASP A 9 -15.93 -21.57 -14.46
CA ASP A 9 -15.02 -21.87 -13.35
C ASP A 9 -13.80 -22.64 -13.86
N THR A 10 -13.97 -23.61 -14.76
CA THR A 10 -12.85 -24.29 -15.42
C THR A 10 -11.94 -23.31 -16.17
N LEU A 11 -12.51 -22.32 -16.88
CA LEU A 11 -11.71 -21.27 -17.54
C LEU A 11 -11.00 -20.37 -16.52
N ARG A 12 -11.62 -20.08 -15.37
CA ARG A 12 -11.00 -19.30 -14.29
C ARG A 12 -9.80 -20.05 -13.70
N ASP A 13 -9.96 -21.34 -13.43
CA ASP A 13 -8.89 -22.19 -12.89
C ASP A 13 -7.72 -22.28 -13.88
N LEU A 14 -8.02 -22.49 -15.17
CA LEU A 14 -7.00 -22.51 -16.22
C LEU A 14 -6.30 -21.14 -16.37
N ALA A 15 -7.05 -20.05 -16.30
CA ALA A 15 -6.47 -18.70 -16.28
C ALA A 15 -5.54 -18.50 -15.09
N GLN A 16 -5.91 -18.93 -13.88
CA GLN A 16 -5.05 -18.88 -12.70
C GLN A 16 -3.76 -19.69 -12.91
N GLN A 17 -3.89 -20.93 -13.40
CA GLN A 17 -2.75 -21.82 -13.67
C GLN A 17 -1.72 -21.19 -14.63
N HIS A 18 -2.17 -20.46 -15.65
CA HIS A 18 -1.30 -19.79 -16.62
C HIS A 18 -0.94 -18.33 -16.25
N GLY A 19 -1.41 -17.83 -15.11
CA GLY A 19 -1.15 -16.46 -14.66
C GLY A 19 -1.87 -15.39 -15.48
N VAL A 20 -3.03 -15.70 -16.05
CA VAL A 20 -3.93 -14.79 -16.78
C VAL A 20 -4.92 -14.14 -15.83
N CYS A 21 -5.22 -12.85 -16.03
CA CYS A 21 -6.19 -12.13 -15.22
C CYS A 21 -7.58 -12.77 -15.30
N ILE A 22 -8.18 -13.12 -14.16
CA ILE A 22 -9.53 -13.71 -14.08
C ILE A 22 -10.66 -12.68 -14.09
N ARG A 23 -10.34 -11.39 -14.10
CA ARG A 23 -11.31 -10.28 -14.12
C ARG A 23 -10.88 -9.22 -15.14
N PRO A 24 -10.58 -9.58 -16.41
CA PRO A 24 -10.02 -8.64 -17.35
C PRO A 24 -10.96 -7.45 -17.58
N VAL A 25 -10.39 -6.26 -17.69
CA VAL A 25 -11.10 -5.09 -18.22
C VAL A 25 -11.07 -5.20 -19.73
N VAL A 26 -12.26 -5.30 -20.33
CA VAL A 26 -12.42 -5.54 -21.76
C VAL A 26 -12.61 -4.20 -22.46
N HIS A 27 -11.79 -3.96 -23.48
CA HIS A 27 -11.92 -2.85 -24.39
C HIS A 27 -12.35 -3.36 -25.76
N GLU A 28 -13.20 -2.60 -26.41
CA GLU A 28 -13.45 -2.71 -27.84
C GLU A 28 -12.54 -1.70 -28.55
N VAL A 29 -11.79 -2.17 -29.54
CA VAL A 29 -10.85 -1.37 -30.32
C VAL A 29 -11.26 -1.40 -31.78
N ALA A 30 -11.66 -0.25 -32.31
CA ALA A 30 -12.00 -0.10 -33.71
C ALA A 30 -10.78 0.34 -34.52
N ASP A 31 -10.40 -0.44 -35.54
CA ASP A 31 -9.46 0.01 -36.56
C ASP A 31 -10.22 0.88 -37.56
N THR A 32 -9.98 2.18 -37.49
CA THR A 32 -10.66 3.19 -38.31
C THR A 32 -10.27 3.15 -39.79
N VAL A 33 -9.26 2.36 -40.16
CA VAL A 33 -8.84 2.14 -41.56
C VAL A 33 -9.56 0.94 -42.16
N THR A 34 -9.64 -0.16 -41.43
CA THR A 34 -10.20 -1.42 -41.94
C THR A 34 -11.67 -1.62 -41.55
N GLY A 35 -12.16 -0.88 -40.55
CA GLY A 35 -13.48 -1.08 -39.94
C GLY A 35 -13.54 -2.31 -39.03
N GLN A 36 -12.44 -3.03 -38.79
CA GLN A 36 -12.44 -4.18 -37.89
C GLN A 36 -12.59 -3.76 -36.43
N LEU A 37 -13.37 -4.55 -35.69
CA LEU A 37 -13.49 -4.45 -34.24
C LEU A 37 -12.70 -5.57 -33.57
N HIS A 38 -11.88 -5.21 -32.61
CA HIS A 38 -11.10 -6.13 -31.79
C HIS A 38 -11.54 -6.03 -30.33
N LEU A 39 -11.66 -7.18 -29.67
CA LEU A 39 -11.83 -7.23 -28.22
C LEU A 39 -10.47 -7.44 -27.58
N VAL A 40 -10.00 -6.44 -26.83
CA VAL A 40 -8.71 -6.47 -26.14
C VAL A 40 -8.95 -6.52 -24.64
N SER A 41 -8.29 -7.45 -23.97
CA SER A 41 -8.33 -7.57 -22.52
C SER A 41 -7.11 -6.99 -21.86
N THR A 42 -7.34 -6.15 -20.87
CA THR A 42 -6.31 -5.64 -19.98
C THR A 42 -6.45 -6.25 -18.59
N PRO A 43 -5.35 -6.51 -17.87
CA PRO A 43 -5.37 -6.93 -16.48
C PRO A 43 -6.17 -5.98 -15.57
N CYS A 44 -6.86 -6.51 -14.56
CA CYS A 44 -7.60 -5.67 -13.60
C CYS A 44 -6.74 -4.88 -12.60
N GLY A 45 -5.43 -5.11 -12.56
CA GLY A 45 -4.55 -4.43 -11.61
C GLY A 45 -4.69 -4.84 -10.13
N ALA A 46 -5.67 -5.67 -9.76
CA ALA A 46 -5.95 -6.00 -8.37
C ALA A 46 -4.71 -6.45 -7.59
N THR A 47 -4.49 -5.83 -6.44
CA THR A 47 -3.35 -6.08 -5.55
C THR A 47 -3.60 -7.25 -4.60
N LEU A 48 -4.86 -7.60 -4.33
CA LEU A 48 -5.27 -8.71 -3.44
C LEU A 48 -5.52 -10.01 -4.20
N ALA A 49 -4.96 -11.11 -3.72
CA ALA A 49 -5.08 -12.43 -4.32
C ALA A 49 -6.51 -12.98 -4.25
N SER A 50 -7.25 -12.64 -3.19
CA SER A 50 -8.68 -12.99 -3.05
C SER A 50 -9.57 -12.32 -4.12
N LYS A 51 -9.12 -11.20 -4.72
CA LYS A 51 -9.80 -10.56 -5.85
C LYS A 51 -9.33 -11.13 -7.20
N CYS A 52 -8.02 -11.29 -7.38
CA CYS A 52 -7.39 -11.85 -8.58
C CYS A 52 -5.93 -12.26 -8.29
N GLU A 53 -5.70 -13.52 -7.96
CA GLU A 53 -4.36 -14.08 -7.69
C GLU A 53 -3.32 -13.77 -8.79
N PRO A 54 -3.61 -13.92 -10.09
CA PRO A 54 -2.63 -13.63 -11.14
C PRO A 54 -2.18 -12.16 -11.22
N CYS A 55 -3.08 -11.22 -10.92
CA CYS A 55 -2.72 -9.79 -10.87
C CYS A 55 -1.94 -9.48 -9.59
N ALA A 56 -2.38 -9.99 -8.44
CA ALA A 56 -1.70 -9.81 -7.17
C ALA A 56 -0.26 -10.37 -7.21
N HIS A 57 -0.08 -11.55 -7.83
CA HIS A 57 1.24 -12.15 -8.02
C HIS A 57 2.15 -11.28 -8.90
N ARG A 58 1.63 -10.73 -10.02
CA ARG A 58 2.41 -9.81 -10.89
C ARG A 58 2.82 -8.54 -10.16
N ASN A 59 1.90 -7.91 -9.42
CA ASN A 59 2.20 -6.74 -8.60
C ASN A 59 3.26 -7.07 -7.53
N ARG A 60 3.15 -8.23 -6.87
CA ARG A 60 4.15 -8.70 -5.92
C ARG A 60 5.53 -8.84 -6.56
N VAL A 61 5.63 -9.49 -7.72
CA VAL A 61 6.90 -9.68 -8.43
C VAL A 61 7.51 -8.33 -8.85
N LEU A 62 6.69 -7.41 -9.34
CA LEU A 62 7.12 -6.04 -9.68
C LEU A 62 7.70 -5.32 -8.45
N ARG A 63 7.04 -5.42 -7.30
CA ARG A 63 7.52 -4.86 -6.03
C ARG A 63 8.78 -5.54 -5.51
N MET A 64 8.95 -6.85 -5.72
CA MET A 64 10.19 -7.57 -5.39
C MET A 64 11.36 -7.03 -6.22
N GLN A 65 11.15 -6.79 -7.51
CA GLN A 65 12.16 -6.17 -8.38
C GLN A 65 12.50 -4.75 -7.90
N GLN A 66 11.50 -3.90 -7.67
CA GLN A 66 11.71 -2.54 -7.15
C GLN A 66 12.53 -2.56 -5.85
N CYS A 67 12.20 -3.46 -4.92
CA CYS A 67 12.93 -3.62 -3.66
C CYS A 67 14.39 -4.01 -3.90
N ARG A 68 14.64 -5.02 -4.75
CA ARG A 68 16.00 -5.50 -5.08
C ARG A 68 16.86 -4.41 -5.71
N GLU A 69 16.35 -3.73 -6.73
CA GLU A 69 17.10 -2.72 -7.48
C GLU A 69 17.55 -1.57 -6.57
N GLY A 70 16.73 -1.18 -5.58
CA GLY A 70 17.06 -0.06 -4.71
C GLY A 70 17.85 -0.42 -3.44
N TRP A 71 17.82 -1.64 -2.93
CA TRP A 71 18.28 -1.88 -1.55
C TRP A 71 19.78 -1.66 -1.34
N HIS A 72 20.58 -2.06 -2.31
CA HIS A 72 22.04 -2.00 -2.24
C HIS A 72 22.65 -1.12 -3.34
N LEU A 73 21.92 -0.09 -3.80
CA LEU A 73 22.46 0.87 -4.79
C LEU A 73 23.82 1.41 -4.36
N GLN A 74 24.75 1.39 -5.30
CA GLN A 74 26.13 1.85 -5.13
C GLN A 74 26.29 3.31 -5.57
N ASP A 75 25.46 3.73 -6.53
CA ASP A 75 25.44 5.07 -7.12
C ASP A 75 24.15 5.81 -6.82
N GLU A 76 24.24 7.15 -6.77
CA GLU A 76 23.07 7.98 -6.48
C GLU A 76 22.07 7.82 -7.63
N PRO A 77 20.79 7.50 -7.35
CA PRO A 77 19.80 7.35 -8.39
C PRO A 77 19.61 8.68 -9.12
N GLU A 78 19.38 8.60 -10.43
CA GLU A 78 19.09 9.78 -11.24
C GLU A 78 17.88 10.51 -10.67
N ARG A 79 18.02 11.82 -10.57
CA ARG A 79 16.97 12.70 -10.07
C ARG A 79 16.05 13.07 -11.22
N ARG A 80 14.73 12.95 -11.02
CA ARG A 80 13.78 13.41 -12.04
C ARG A 80 13.80 14.95 -12.13
N PRO A 81 13.73 15.53 -13.35
CA PRO A 81 13.81 16.98 -13.54
C PRO A 81 12.71 17.79 -12.85
N THR A 82 11.56 17.17 -12.55
CA THR A 82 10.40 17.82 -11.91
C THR A 82 10.45 17.86 -10.39
N GLU A 83 11.51 17.32 -9.76
CA GLU A 83 11.64 17.31 -8.30
C GLU A 83 12.29 18.61 -7.78
N ASP A 84 11.55 19.47 -7.09
CA ASP A 84 12.13 20.59 -6.33
C ASP A 84 12.97 20.05 -5.14
N PRO A 85 14.19 20.55 -4.86
CA PRO A 85 14.97 20.11 -3.69
C PRO A 85 14.27 20.29 -2.34
N ALA A 86 13.31 21.20 -2.26
CA ALA A 86 12.52 21.46 -1.06
C ALA A 86 11.29 20.53 -0.93
N ASP A 87 10.79 19.98 -2.04
CA ASP A 87 9.62 19.10 -2.07
C ASP A 87 10.02 17.63 -2.00
N ASP A 88 10.40 17.18 -0.80
CA ASP A 88 10.41 15.74 -0.49
C ASP A 88 9.43 15.39 0.64
N PRO A 89 8.11 15.65 0.51
CA PRO A 89 7.13 14.93 1.29
C PRO A 89 6.80 13.62 0.57
N ALA A 90 7.15 12.52 1.22
CA ALA A 90 6.53 11.20 1.11
C ALA A 90 6.51 10.53 -0.29
N ASP A 91 7.28 9.44 -0.36
CA ASP A 91 6.85 8.10 -0.82
C ASP A 91 6.12 8.01 -2.18
N ASP A 92 6.60 7.17 -3.09
CA ASP A 92 6.08 7.05 -4.47
C ASP A 92 4.59 6.60 -4.50
N THR A 93 3.70 7.42 -5.08
CA THR A 93 2.21 7.30 -4.99
C THR A 93 1.54 6.73 -6.26
N GLU A 94 2.25 6.00 -7.10
CA GLU A 94 1.79 5.69 -8.47
C GLU A 94 0.77 4.53 -8.62
N ASP A 95 0.25 3.97 -7.52
CA ASP A 95 -0.81 2.96 -7.62
C ASP A 95 -2.19 3.66 -7.69
N PRO A 96 -2.94 3.55 -8.81
CA PRO A 96 -4.21 4.25 -8.98
C PRO A 96 -5.30 3.81 -7.98
N GLU A 97 -5.21 2.63 -7.37
CA GLU A 97 -6.09 2.26 -6.25
C GLU A 97 -5.73 2.99 -4.94
N ASP A 98 -4.50 3.51 -4.82
CA ASP A 98 -3.97 4.16 -3.60
C ASP A 98 -4.05 5.70 -3.64
N THR A 99 -4.25 6.32 -4.80
CA THR A 99 -4.38 7.79 -4.95
C THR A 99 -5.60 8.34 -4.22
N GLU A 100 -6.72 7.60 -4.16
CA GLU A 100 -7.91 7.98 -3.38
C GLU A 100 -7.71 7.91 -1.85
N ALA A 101 -6.66 7.23 -1.39
CA ALA A 101 -6.36 7.00 0.04
C ALA A 101 -5.26 7.92 0.59
N ALA A 102 -4.70 8.82 -0.23
CA ALA A 102 -3.90 9.91 0.28
C ALA A 102 -4.82 10.77 1.17
N ILE A 103 -4.68 10.59 2.49
CA ILE A 103 -5.30 11.48 3.47
C ILE A 103 -4.55 12.79 3.34
N GLU A 104 -4.90 13.58 2.33
CA GLU A 104 -4.61 15.01 2.32
C GLU A 104 -5.34 15.57 3.54
N GLU A 105 -4.58 15.88 4.59
CA GLU A 105 -5.03 16.92 5.51
C GLU A 105 -5.23 18.15 4.62
N PRO A 106 -6.39 18.84 4.71
CA PRO A 106 -6.73 19.90 3.78
C PRO A 106 -5.53 20.84 3.67
N SER A 107 -4.99 20.98 2.46
CA SER A 107 -4.11 22.08 2.13
C SER A 107 -4.99 23.32 2.15
N ASP A 108 -5.22 23.84 3.34
CA ASP A 108 -5.84 25.14 3.52
C ASP A 108 -4.94 26.10 2.74
N ALA A 109 -5.49 26.75 1.70
CA ALA A 109 -4.85 27.87 1.01
C ALA A 109 -4.89 29.13 1.91
N GLY A 110 -4.76 28.91 3.21
CA GLY A 110 -4.67 29.86 4.30
C GLY A 110 -3.48 29.51 5.18
N ASP A 111 -3.08 30.44 6.03
CA ASP A 111 -1.88 30.36 6.85
C ASP A 111 -1.81 29.02 7.59
N ARG A 112 -0.75 28.24 7.35
CA ARG A 112 -0.59 26.86 7.86
C ARG A 112 -0.84 26.86 9.38
N ARG A 113 -1.86 26.14 9.86
CA ARG A 113 -2.18 26.05 11.30
C ARG A 113 -1.00 25.46 12.08
N VAL A 114 -0.18 26.31 12.69
CA VAL A 114 0.97 25.90 13.53
C VAL A 114 0.56 25.91 14.99
N ARG A 115 0.20 24.74 15.53
CA ARG A 115 0.06 24.57 16.98
C ARG A 115 1.42 24.38 17.62
N SER A 116 1.69 25.10 18.69
CA SER A 116 2.80 24.83 19.59
C SER A 116 2.59 23.47 20.26
N THR A 117 3.12 22.41 19.65
CA THR A 117 3.12 21.08 20.26
C THR A 117 4.26 21.04 21.26
N ARG A 118 3.97 21.38 22.52
CA ARG A 118 4.97 21.32 23.61
C ARG A 118 5.63 19.95 23.57
N ARG A 119 6.95 19.93 23.34
CA ARG A 119 7.70 18.68 23.26
C ARG A 119 7.50 17.91 24.56
N ARG A 120 7.15 16.64 24.44
CA ARG A 120 6.98 15.78 25.61
C ARG A 120 8.32 15.59 26.31
N GLN A 121 8.37 15.82 27.62
CA GLN A 121 9.59 15.76 28.41
C GLN A 121 10.05 14.33 28.71
N ASP A 122 9.18 13.33 28.57
CA ASP A 122 9.50 11.90 28.74
C ASP A 122 10.06 11.25 27.46
N ALA A 123 10.10 11.97 26.33
CA ALA A 123 10.70 11.46 25.11
C ALA A 123 12.23 11.70 25.13
N PRO A 124 13.06 10.68 24.85
CA PRO A 124 14.51 10.86 24.76
C PRO A 124 14.90 11.97 23.78
N ASP A 125 15.95 12.72 24.10
CA ASP A 125 16.56 13.65 23.17
C ASP A 125 17.16 12.89 21.99
N LEU A 126 17.03 13.48 20.81
CA LEU A 126 17.56 12.92 19.58
C LEU A 126 18.70 13.79 19.07
N PRO A 127 19.79 13.19 18.57
CA PRO A 127 20.88 13.95 18.01
C PRO A 127 20.40 14.74 16.79
N ARG A 128 21.05 15.87 16.54
CA ARG A 128 20.84 16.68 15.35
C ARG A 128 22.15 16.73 14.59
N VAL A 129 22.14 16.22 13.37
CA VAL A 129 23.29 16.17 12.49
C VAL A 129 22.99 17.07 11.27
N PRO A 130 23.97 17.80 10.71
CA PRO A 130 23.79 18.52 9.45
C PRO A 130 23.27 17.59 8.35
N MET A 131 22.34 18.09 7.55
CA MET A 131 21.70 17.29 6.51
C MET A 131 22.52 17.29 5.22
N ASP A 132 22.86 16.09 4.74
CA ASP A 132 23.40 15.84 3.40
C ASP A 132 22.28 15.33 2.49
N HIS A 133 22.28 15.77 1.22
CA HIS A 133 21.29 15.36 0.22
C HIS A 133 21.56 13.98 -0.40
N ARG A 134 22.67 13.33 -0.05
CA ARG A 134 22.96 11.95 -0.45
C ARG A 134 21.88 10.98 0.01
N THR A 135 21.60 9.99 -0.82
CA THR A 135 20.64 8.92 -0.53
C THR A 135 21.32 7.60 -0.19
N ILE A 136 22.63 7.49 -0.40
CA ILE A 136 23.40 6.28 -0.13
C ILE A 136 24.13 6.35 1.21
N GLY A 137 24.13 5.20 1.89
CA GLY A 137 24.86 5.01 3.15
C GLY A 137 26.37 4.97 3.00
N GLN A 138 27.06 4.96 4.14
CA GLN A 138 28.51 4.88 4.20
C GLN A 138 29.05 3.55 3.64
N THR A 139 30.23 3.62 3.02
CA THR A 139 31.00 2.46 2.57
C THR A 139 32.01 2.05 3.64
N PHE A 140 32.19 0.75 3.83
CA PHE A 140 33.15 0.17 4.77
C PHE A 140 34.17 -0.67 4.02
N THR A 141 35.41 -0.69 4.53
CA THR A 141 36.49 -1.52 3.98
C THR A 141 36.97 -2.46 5.08
N THR A 142 36.96 -3.75 4.79
CA THR A 142 37.49 -4.76 5.71
C THR A 142 39.02 -4.65 5.80
N PRO A 143 39.66 -5.21 6.85
CA PRO A 143 41.12 -5.34 6.90
C PRO A 143 41.71 -6.11 5.71
N SER A 144 40.93 -6.97 5.06
CA SER A 144 41.32 -7.68 3.82
C SER A 144 41.22 -6.84 2.54
N GLY A 145 40.87 -5.56 2.64
CA GLY A 145 40.72 -4.64 1.50
C GLY A 145 39.39 -4.77 0.75
N ARG A 146 38.45 -5.60 1.22
CA ARG A 146 37.14 -5.75 0.58
C ARG A 146 36.24 -4.57 0.98
N THR A 147 35.77 -3.85 -0.02
CA THR A 147 34.84 -2.73 0.15
C THR A 147 33.41 -3.24 0.09
N TYR A 148 32.56 -2.87 1.05
CA TYR A 148 31.16 -3.28 1.08
C TYR A 148 30.25 -2.16 1.65
N ARG A 149 28.97 -2.19 1.27
CA ARG A 149 27.95 -1.24 1.73
C ARG A 149 26.83 -2.00 2.45
N PRO A 150 26.87 -2.07 3.78
CA PRO A 150 25.83 -2.73 4.54
C PRO A 150 24.53 -1.91 4.47
N SER A 151 23.44 -2.63 4.36
CA SER A 151 22.07 -2.14 4.50
C SER A 151 21.44 -2.79 5.73
N MET A 152 20.18 -2.49 6.00
CA MET A 152 19.50 -3.05 7.17
C MET A 152 18.11 -3.57 6.83
N PHE A 153 17.68 -4.55 7.61
CA PHE A 153 16.28 -4.96 7.71
C PHE A 153 15.79 -4.63 9.12
N VAL A 154 14.79 -3.77 9.23
CA VAL A 154 14.27 -3.29 10.50
C VAL A 154 12.77 -3.52 10.57
N THR A 155 12.29 -4.04 11.71
CA THR A 155 10.86 -4.17 11.97
C THR A 155 10.44 -3.23 13.10
N PHE A 156 9.57 -2.27 12.79
CA PHE A 156 8.94 -1.39 13.76
C PHE A 156 7.57 -1.94 14.15
N THR A 157 7.28 -2.00 15.45
CA THR A 157 6.05 -2.61 15.96
C THR A 157 5.30 -1.64 16.86
N LEU A 158 3.97 -1.72 16.85
CA LEU A 158 3.12 -1.07 17.84
C LEU A 158 3.20 -1.77 19.21
N PRO A 159 2.83 -1.12 20.32
CA PRO A 159 2.84 -1.73 21.65
C PRO A 159 1.89 -2.94 21.78
N SER A 160 1.92 -3.58 22.95
CA SER A 160 0.95 -4.61 23.31
C SER A 160 -0.32 -3.96 23.89
N TYR A 161 -1.48 -4.54 23.57
CA TYR A 161 -2.80 -4.14 24.11
C TYR A 161 -3.37 -5.16 25.11
N GLY A 162 -2.55 -6.16 25.47
CA GLY A 162 -2.92 -7.28 26.33
C GLY A 162 -2.14 -8.54 25.96
N ARG A 163 -2.07 -9.51 26.88
CA ARG A 163 -1.40 -10.79 26.64
C ARG A 163 -2.15 -11.58 25.56
N VAL A 164 -1.42 -12.14 24.61
CA VAL A 164 -1.95 -12.99 23.53
C VAL A 164 -1.47 -14.43 23.66
N ARG A 165 -2.19 -15.35 23.02
CA ARG A 165 -1.85 -16.77 22.87
C ARG A 165 -0.98 -16.97 21.64
N ASP A 166 -0.54 -18.19 21.40
CA ASP A 166 0.31 -18.50 20.25
C ASP A 166 -0.39 -18.28 18.90
N ASP A 167 -1.72 -18.42 18.84
CA ASP A 167 -2.48 -18.09 17.63
C ASP A 167 -2.73 -16.58 17.45
N GLY A 168 -2.17 -15.75 18.35
CA GLY A 168 -2.27 -14.30 18.32
C GLY A 168 -3.53 -13.71 18.97
N THR A 169 -4.46 -14.55 19.41
CA THR A 169 -5.70 -14.08 20.05
C THR A 169 -5.49 -13.68 21.51
N PRO A 170 -6.26 -12.72 22.06
CA PRO A 170 -6.10 -12.32 23.45
C PRO A 170 -6.35 -13.46 24.43
N VAL A 171 -5.51 -13.57 25.47
CA VAL A 171 -5.72 -14.52 26.57
C VAL A 171 -7.02 -14.20 27.31
N ALA A 172 -7.27 -12.90 27.54
CA ALA A 172 -8.47 -12.36 28.16
C ALA A 172 -9.11 -11.28 27.25
N PRO A 173 -9.97 -11.67 26.29
CA PRO A 173 -10.55 -10.75 25.32
C PRO A 173 -11.29 -9.56 25.95
N ALA A 174 -11.97 -9.75 27.09
CA ALA A 174 -12.69 -8.69 27.79
C ALA A 174 -11.78 -7.59 28.36
N ARG A 175 -10.48 -7.88 28.59
CA ARG A 175 -9.49 -6.92 29.12
C ARG A 175 -8.54 -6.41 28.04
N TYR A 176 -8.66 -6.89 26.81
CA TYR A 176 -7.82 -6.44 25.70
C TYR A 176 -8.27 -5.04 25.26
N HIS A 177 -7.33 -4.11 25.13
CA HIS A 177 -7.64 -2.71 24.77
C HIS A 177 -7.90 -2.55 23.26
N TYR A 178 -9.01 -3.11 22.77
CA TYR A 178 -9.41 -3.05 21.36
C TYR A 178 -9.52 -1.63 20.82
N ARG A 179 -10.12 -0.71 21.59
CA ARG A 179 -10.23 0.70 21.19
C ARG A 179 -8.88 1.32 20.88
N ARG A 180 -7.89 1.09 21.75
CA ARG A 180 -6.53 1.61 21.53
C ARG A 180 -5.84 0.90 20.37
N ALA A 181 -6.01 -0.41 20.24
CA ALA A 181 -5.48 -1.16 19.10
C ALA A 181 -6.01 -0.63 17.76
N ALA A 182 -7.30 -0.32 17.69
CA ALA A 182 -7.94 0.27 16.52
C ALA A 182 -7.42 1.68 16.22
N LEU A 183 -7.33 2.56 17.23
CA LEU A 183 -6.79 3.92 17.05
C LEU A 183 -5.32 3.93 16.64
N ASP A 184 -4.50 3.09 17.26
CA ASP A 184 -3.09 2.96 16.90
C ASP A 184 -2.95 2.43 15.46
N ALA A 185 -3.83 1.52 15.02
CA ALA A 185 -3.85 1.04 13.63
C ALA A 185 -4.27 2.14 12.63
N LEU A 186 -5.34 2.89 12.93
CA LEU A 186 -5.84 4.02 12.12
C LEU A 186 -4.76 5.07 11.84
N HIS A 187 -3.93 5.34 12.84
CA HIS A 187 -2.93 6.41 12.77
C HIS A 187 -1.51 5.90 12.56
N PHE A 188 -1.32 4.58 12.38
CA PHE A 188 0.01 3.98 12.25
C PHE A 188 0.84 4.62 11.12
N PRO A 189 0.30 4.88 9.91
CA PRO A 189 1.08 5.54 8.85
C PRO A 189 1.66 6.90 9.29
N LYS A 190 0.87 7.72 10.01
CA LYS A 190 1.33 9.01 10.52
C LYS A 190 2.48 8.87 11.51
N LEU A 191 2.52 7.80 12.31
CA LEU A 191 3.64 7.52 13.21
C LEU A 191 4.89 7.11 12.43
N ILE A 192 4.73 6.33 11.35
CA ILE A 192 5.83 5.91 10.50
C ILE A 192 6.47 7.10 9.76
N ASP A 193 5.68 8.07 9.31
CA ASP A 193 6.24 9.31 8.74
C ASP A 193 7.16 10.03 9.74
N ARG A 194 6.79 10.04 11.03
CA ARG A 194 7.65 10.59 12.10
C ARG A 194 8.92 9.78 12.32
N VAL A 195 8.88 8.46 12.14
CA VAL A 195 10.08 7.62 12.20
C VAL A 195 11.07 8.06 11.12
N TRP A 196 10.62 8.24 9.88
CA TRP A 196 11.48 8.65 8.78
C TRP A 196 12.04 10.06 8.95
N GLN A 197 11.21 11.01 9.36
CA GLN A 197 11.66 12.38 9.67
C GLN A 197 12.71 12.38 10.78
N ASN A 198 12.48 11.63 11.86
CA ASN A 198 13.42 11.54 12.96
C ASN A 198 14.72 10.86 12.53
N LEU A 199 14.66 9.77 11.75
CA LEU A 199 15.84 9.09 11.25
C LEU A 199 16.69 10.00 10.38
N ARG A 200 16.11 10.66 9.37
CA ARG A 200 16.84 11.59 8.48
C ARG A 200 17.53 12.70 9.27
N ARG A 201 16.84 13.30 10.25
CA ARG A 201 17.41 14.33 11.14
C ARG A 201 18.58 13.81 11.98
N CYS A 202 18.51 12.56 12.44
CA CYS A 202 19.51 11.98 13.32
C CYS A 202 20.72 11.42 12.57
N THR A 203 20.52 10.95 11.34
CA THR A 203 21.59 10.35 10.53
C THR A 203 22.29 11.36 9.64
N GLY A 204 21.65 12.50 9.33
CA GLY A 204 22.21 13.53 8.47
C GLY A 204 22.27 13.15 7.00
N TYR A 205 21.43 12.21 6.53
CA TYR A 205 21.30 11.88 5.11
C TYR A 205 19.86 11.50 4.75
N GLN A 206 19.54 11.52 3.46
CA GLN A 206 18.21 11.15 2.95
C GLN A 206 18.01 9.63 3.02
N VAL A 207 17.71 9.11 4.21
CA VAL A 207 17.42 7.70 4.44
C VAL A 207 16.33 7.23 3.48
N GLN A 208 16.70 6.25 2.64
CA GLN A 208 15.81 5.58 1.70
C GLN A 208 15.34 4.24 2.27
N TYR A 209 14.08 3.92 1.99
CA TYR A 209 13.46 2.71 2.48
C TYR A 209 12.52 2.09 1.46
N PHE A 210 12.36 0.78 1.56
CA PHE A 210 11.23 0.02 1.02
C PHE A 210 10.58 -0.71 2.20
N ALA A 211 9.32 -0.47 2.48
CA ALA A 211 8.64 -0.97 3.65
C ALA A 211 7.25 -1.51 3.34
N VAL A 212 6.82 -2.49 4.14
CA VAL A 212 5.50 -3.11 4.03
C VAL A 212 4.84 -3.19 5.40
N ILE A 213 3.56 -2.82 5.44
CA ILE A 213 2.69 -2.97 6.60
C ILE A 213 2.05 -4.35 6.59
N GLU A 214 2.28 -5.10 7.66
CA GLU A 214 1.69 -6.43 7.90
C GLU A 214 0.95 -6.45 9.23
N ALA A 215 -0.22 -7.08 9.26
CA ALA A 215 -0.90 -7.43 10.50
C ALA A 215 -0.28 -8.72 11.04
N GLN A 216 0.64 -8.56 12.00
CA GLN A 216 1.25 -9.71 12.66
C GLN A 216 0.30 -10.34 13.67
N ARG A 217 0.68 -11.50 14.24
CA ARG A 217 -0.13 -12.41 15.10
C ARG A 217 -1.30 -11.77 15.86
N ARG A 218 -1.12 -10.62 16.52
CA ARG A 218 -2.14 -9.92 17.34
C ARG A 218 -3.03 -8.90 16.60
N LEU A 219 -3.06 -8.92 15.27
CA LEU A 219 -3.70 -7.94 14.38
C LEU A 219 -3.15 -6.50 14.45
N ALA A 220 -2.12 -6.26 15.28
CA ALA A 220 -1.47 -4.96 15.35
C ALA A 220 -0.54 -4.76 14.15
N PRO A 221 -0.60 -3.61 13.47
CA PRO A 221 0.31 -3.28 12.38
C PRO A 221 1.78 -3.31 12.79
N HIS A 222 2.58 -4.02 12.00
CA HIS A 222 4.04 -4.02 12.03
C HIS A 222 4.53 -3.47 10.69
N LEU A 223 5.62 -2.72 10.73
CA LEU A 223 6.29 -2.23 9.54
C LEU A 223 7.59 -2.99 9.36
N HIS A 224 7.68 -3.81 8.31
CA HIS A 224 8.90 -4.48 7.90
C HIS A 224 9.59 -3.62 6.85
N THR A 225 10.87 -3.30 7.06
CA THR A 225 11.56 -2.27 6.29
C THR A 225 12.94 -2.74 5.83
N ALA A 226 13.18 -2.66 4.53
CA ALA A 226 14.50 -2.60 3.94
C ALA A 226 15.00 -1.15 3.99
N LEU A 227 16.12 -0.90 4.67
CA LEU A 227 16.76 0.42 4.76
C LEU A 227 18.07 0.39 3.97
N ARG A 228 18.32 1.43 3.16
CA ARG A 228 19.61 1.62 2.51
C ARG A 228 20.61 2.25 3.47
N GLY A 229 21.77 1.61 3.61
CA GLY A 229 22.85 2.04 4.47
C GLY A 229 22.77 1.50 5.89
N ALA A 230 23.88 1.61 6.62
CA ALA A 230 23.98 1.18 8.01
C ALA A 230 23.79 2.36 8.98
N ILE A 231 22.86 2.19 9.90
CA ILE A 231 22.55 3.10 10.98
C ILE A 231 22.91 2.40 12.30
N PRO A 232 23.59 3.05 13.25
CA PRO A 232 23.89 2.45 14.55
C PRO A 232 22.63 1.90 15.22
N ARG A 233 22.68 0.65 15.69
CA ARG A 233 21.52 -0.01 16.33
C ARG A 233 20.97 0.78 17.50
N GLU A 234 21.85 1.43 18.27
CA GLU A 234 21.44 2.26 19.39
C GLU A 234 20.68 3.50 18.95
N LEU A 235 21.10 4.12 17.83
CA LEU A 235 20.37 5.25 17.27
C LEU A 235 18.95 4.84 16.80
N LEU A 236 18.82 3.67 16.16
CA LEU A 236 17.50 3.14 15.77
C LEU A 236 16.59 2.93 17.00
N ARG A 237 17.12 2.38 18.10
CA ARG A 237 16.38 2.21 19.35
C ARG A 237 15.98 3.54 19.97
N GLN A 238 16.89 4.50 19.98
CA GLN A 238 16.65 5.85 20.50
C GLN A 238 15.57 6.58 19.68
N VAL A 239 15.64 6.50 18.35
CA VAL A 239 14.61 7.05 17.46
C VAL A 239 13.28 6.36 17.69
N ALA A 240 13.23 5.03 17.78
CA ALA A 240 11.99 4.30 18.05
C ALA A 240 11.37 4.73 19.39
N ALA A 241 12.18 4.87 20.45
CA ALA A 241 11.74 5.27 21.77
C ALA A 241 11.26 6.75 21.84
N ALA A 242 11.89 7.64 21.07
CA ALA A 242 11.55 9.06 21.02
C ALA A 242 10.40 9.39 20.05
N THR A 243 10.03 8.46 19.16
CA THR A 243 9.00 8.72 18.15
C THR A 243 7.60 8.52 18.71
N TYR A 244 6.80 9.58 18.63
CA TYR A 244 5.37 9.59 18.94
C TYR A 244 4.62 10.44 17.91
N GLN A 245 3.32 10.19 17.78
CA GLN A 245 2.43 11.01 16.97
C GLN A 245 1.23 11.44 17.83
N HIS A 246 0.93 12.73 17.79
CA HIS A 246 -0.28 13.29 18.39
C HIS A 246 -1.38 13.44 17.35
N VAL A 247 -2.60 13.06 17.70
CA VAL A 247 -3.78 13.27 16.88
C VAL A 247 -4.55 14.44 17.48
N TRP A 248 -4.34 15.61 16.90
CA TRP A 248 -4.93 16.88 17.35
C TRP A 248 -6.30 17.11 16.73
N TRP A 249 -7.22 16.21 17.04
CA TRP A 249 -8.60 16.25 16.56
C TRP A 249 -9.57 16.67 17.67
N PRO A 250 -10.80 17.08 17.32
CA PRO A 250 -11.87 17.24 18.31
C PRO A 250 -12.03 15.96 19.14
N PRO A 251 -12.41 16.05 20.43
CA PRO A 251 -12.60 14.87 21.27
C PRO A 251 -13.67 13.91 20.73
N PHE A 252 -13.36 12.61 20.72
CA PHE A 252 -14.26 11.53 20.26
C PHE A 252 -14.26 10.32 21.22
N ASP A 253 -13.95 10.56 22.49
CA ASP A 253 -13.99 9.58 23.57
C ASP A 253 -15.41 9.35 24.12
N VAL A 254 -16.28 10.36 24.02
CA VAL A 254 -17.69 10.30 24.45
C VAL A 254 -18.62 10.33 23.24
N VAL A 255 -19.49 9.32 23.14
CA VAL A 255 -20.56 9.29 22.12
C VAL A 255 -21.65 10.28 22.51
N ARG A 256 -21.89 11.30 21.68
CA ARG A 256 -22.94 12.29 21.89
C ARG A 256 -24.27 11.87 21.28
N TYR A 257 -24.20 11.27 20.09
CA TYR A 257 -25.38 10.86 19.34
C TYR A 257 -25.43 9.34 19.19
N PRO A 258 -26.27 8.63 19.97
CA PRO A 258 -26.45 7.20 19.80
C PRO A 258 -27.22 6.89 18.50
N GLN A 259 -27.21 5.63 18.07
CA GLN A 259 -27.73 5.23 16.76
C GLN A 259 -29.23 5.55 16.54
N HIS A 260 -30.03 5.65 17.60
CA HIS A 260 -31.45 5.98 17.53
C HIS A 260 -31.74 7.48 17.58
N ALA A 261 -30.71 8.32 17.71
CA ALA A 261 -30.83 9.77 17.81
C ALA A 261 -29.64 10.43 17.08
N LEU A 262 -29.42 10.06 15.82
CA LEU A 262 -28.36 10.63 14.99
C LEU A 262 -28.73 12.04 14.51
N PRO A 263 -27.73 12.91 14.22
CA PRO A 263 -27.96 14.21 13.60
C PRO A 263 -28.71 14.08 12.27
N LEU A 264 -29.55 15.07 11.96
CA LEU A 264 -30.39 15.11 10.76
C LEU A 264 -29.79 16.10 9.76
N TRP A 265 -29.90 15.81 8.48
CA TRP A 265 -29.57 16.79 7.43
C TRP A 265 -30.74 17.75 7.24
N ASP A 266 -30.50 19.06 7.38
CA ASP A 266 -31.54 20.09 7.21
C ASP A 266 -31.64 20.67 5.79
N GLY A 267 -30.76 20.21 4.89
CA GLY A 267 -30.60 20.74 3.54
C GLY A 267 -29.20 21.34 3.32
N THR A 268 -28.55 21.83 4.38
CA THR A 268 -27.24 22.50 4.33
C THR A 268 -26.26 21.93 5.35
N ASP A 269 -26.74 21.67 6.58
CA ASP A 269 -25.93 21.24 7.71
C ASP A 269 -26.54 20.01 8.39
N PHE A 270 -25.70 19.30 9.14
CA PHE A 270 -26.19 18.35 10.13
C PHE A 270 -26.61 19.09 11.41
N VAL A 271 -27.85 18.88 11.83
CA VAL A 271 -28.45 19.49 13.03
C VAL A 271 -28.75 18.46 14.11
N ASP A 272 -28.75 18.92 15.36
CA ASP A 272 -29.16 18.12 16.51
C ASP A 272 -30.65 17.77 16.39
N PRO A 273 -31.05 16.49 16.51
CA PRO A 273 -32.42 16.05 16.25
C PRO A 273 -33.43 16.54 17.30
N THR A 274 -32.98 17.01 18.46
CA THR A 274 -33.85 17.50 19.54
C THR A 274 -33.97 19.01 19.53
N THR A 275 -32.87 19.72 19.31
CA THR A 275 -32.83 21.20 19.37
C THR A 275 -32.92 21.88 18.02
N GLY A 276 -32.61 21.16 16.93
CA GLY A 276 -32.53 21.73 15.57
C GLY A 276 -31.32 22.63 15.34
N ASN A 277 -30.41 22.74 16.31
CA ASN A 277 -29.20 23.57 16.17
C ASN A 277 -28.15 22.86 15.29
N PRO A 278 -27.46 23.58 14.40
CA PRO A 278 -26.38 23.00 13.59
C PRO A 278 -25.24 22.52 14.47
N LEU A 279 -24.67 21.37 14.10
CA LEU A 279 -23.44 20.86 14.70
C LEU A 279 -22.26 21.73 14.26
N PRO A 280 -21.21 21.89 15.08
CA PRO A 280 -20.00 22.58 14.67
C PRO A 280 -19.36 21.89 13.47
N THR A 281 -18.93 22.68 12.49
CA THR A 281 -18.15 22.19 11.35
C THR A 281 -16.78 21.68 11.81
N TRP A 282 -16.11 20.88 10.98
CA TRP A 282 -14.75 20.43 11.27
C TRP A 282 -13.79 21.58 11.58
N ALA A 283 -13.83 22.65 10.76
CA ALA A 283 -13.01 23.83 10.96
C ALA A 283 -13.31 24.52 12.30
N GLN A 284 -14.59 24.75 12.62
CA GLN A 284 -15.00 25.36 13.90
C GLN A 284 -14.60 24.50 15.10
N ALA A 285 -14.64 23.17 14.98
CA ALA A 285 -14.20 22.25 16.02
C ALA A 285 -12.68 22.31 16.23
N LEU A 286 -11.90 22.49 15.16
CA LEU A 286 -10.46 22.75 15.26
C LEU A 286 -10.16 24.13 15.84
N ASP A 287 -10.87 25.18 15.44
CA ASP A 287 -10.74 26.53 16.01
C ASP A 287 -11.03 26.53 17.51
N SER A 288 -12.07 25.80 17.93
CA SER A 288 -12.42 25.64 19.35
C SER A 288 -11.33 24.91 20.13
N LEU A 289 -10.63 23.98 19.49
CA LEU A 289 -9.49 23.27 20.09
C LEU A 289 -8.25 24.18 20.15
N ASP A 290 -8.04 25.04 19.15
CA ASP A 290 -6.97 26.06 19.13
C ASP A 290 -7.17 27.11 20.24
N GLN A 291 -8.40 27.56 20.44
CA GLN A 291 -8.76 28.54 21.47
C GLN A 291 -8.50 28.05 22.91
N GLN A 292 -8.42 26.74 23.12
CA GLN A 292 -8.06 26.17 24.43
C GLN A 292 -6.58 26.34 24.78
N GLY A 293 -5.72 26.67 23.80
CA GLY A 293 -4.29 26.90 24.00
C GLY A 293 -3.61 25.74 24.74
N ASP A 294 -2.86 26.06 25.81
CA ASP A 294 -2.12 25.08 26.61
C ASP A 294 -3.01 24.08 27.37
N ALA A 295 -4.31 24.35 27.51
CA ALA A 295 -5.25 23.40 28.12
C ALA A 295 -5.71 22.30 27.14
N ALA A 296 -5.48 22.48 25.84
CA ALA A 296 -5.84 21.50 24.83
C ALA A 296 -5.01 20.21 24.99
N SER A 297 -5.67 19.06 24.92
CA SER A 297 -5.02 17.76 24.87
C SER A 297 -5.28 17.06 23.54
N PRO A 298 -4.29 16.31 22.98
CA PRO A 298 -4.52 15.55 21.77
C PRO A 298 -5.55 14.44 22.03
N ALA A 299 -6.48 14.24 21.11
CA ALA A 299 -7.51 13.21 21.21
C ALA A 299 -6.93 11.79 21.27
N HIS A 300 -5.75 11.58 20.66
CA HIS A 300 -5.01 10.32 20.76
C HIS A 300 -3.50 10.54 20.67
N THR A 301 -2.72 9.67 21.30
CA THR A 301 -1.26 9.66 21.20
C THR A 301 -0.76 8.24 21.01
N LEU A 302 -0.11 8.00 19.87
CA LEU A 302 0.50 6.71 19.53
C LEU A 302 2.02 6.76 19.60
N ARG A 303 2.62 5.61 19.91
CA ARG A 303 4.07 5.40 20.02
C ARG A 303 4.41 4.01 19.50
N LEU A 304 5.69 3.79 19.22
CA LEU A 304 6.22 2.45 18.95
C LEU A 304 6.30 1.61 20.24
N GLY A 305 6.27 0.29 20.07
CA GLY A 305 6.57 -0.67 21.12
C GLY A 305 8.05 -0.64 21.49
N LYS A 306 8.37 -1.16 22.68
CA LYS A 306 9.76 -1.22 23.19
C LYS A 306 10.68 -2.12 22.35
N GLN A 307 10.10 -3.10 21.64
CA GLN A 307 10.83 -4.08 20.87
C GLN A 307 10.84 -3.67 19.40
N ILE A 308 12.05 -3.46 18.88
CA ILE A 308 12.33 -3.37 17.45
C ILE A 308 13.31 -4.48 17.08
N ASP A 309 13.08 -5.12 15.94
CA ASP A 309 14.01 -6.10 15.38
C ASP A 309 14.93 -5.40 14.38
N ILE A 310 16.25 -5.57 14.53
CA ILE A 310 17.25 -4.87 13.74
C ILE A 310 18.29 -5.87 13.24
N GLN A 311 18.34 -6.04 11.92
CA GLN A 311 19.25 -6.97 11.27
C GLN A 311 20.13 -6.20 10.28
N GLY A 312 21.44 -6.47 10.30
CA GLY A 312 22.36 -5.98 9.26
C GLY A 312 22.25 -6.88 8.04
N VAL A 313 22.45 -6.31 6.84
CA VAL A 313 22.38 -7.03 5.57
C VAL A 313 23.55 -6.62 4.68
N VAL A 314 24.34 -7.57 4.20
CA VAL A 314 25.41 -7.37 3.21
C VAL A 314 25.02 -8.11 1.93
N ALA A 315 24.97 -7.40 0.80
CA ALA A 315 24.39 -7.91 -0.45
C ALA A 315 24.95 -9.27 -0.91
N ASP A 316 26.26 -9.46 -0.80
CA ASP A 316 26.96 -10.65 -1.33
C ASP A 316 27.01 -11.83 -0.32
N GLU A 317 26.70 -11.59 0.95
CA GLU A 317 26.86 -12.58 2.04
C GLU A 317 25.53 -12.99 2.67
N ASP A 318 24.54 -12.10 2.64
CA ASP A 318 23.21 -12.36 3.16
C ASP A 318 22.24 -12.75 2.03
N ASP A 319 21.30 -13.63 2.37
CA ASP A 319 20.17 -14.01 1.51
C ASP A 319 19.17 -12.83 1.39
N ALA A 320 19.60 -11.76 0.73
CA ALA A 320 18.83 -10.55 0.45
C ALA A 320 17.55 -10.91 -0.31
N ASP A 321 17.63 -11.89 -1.22
CA ASP A 321 16.49 -12.40 -1.97
C ASP A 321 15.40 -13.01 -1.07
N ARG A 322 15.77 -13.84 -0.09
CA ARG A 322 14.80 -14.34 0.90
C ARG A 322 14.20 -13.23 1.72
N ARG A 323 14.96 -12.19 2.06
CA ARG A 323 14.45 -11.04 2.81
C ARG A 323 13.48 -10.21 1.98
N VAL A 324 13.76 -9.99 0.69
CA VAL A 324 12.82 -9.36 -0.25
C VAL A 324 11.55 -10.21 -0.40
N ALA A 325 11.70 -11.52 -0.52
CA ALA A 325 10.57 -12.44 -0.60
C ALA A 325 9.71 -12.42 0.67
N TYR A 326 10.35 -12.34 1.85
CA TYR A 326 9.69 -12.18 3.14
C TYR A 326 8.96 -10.85 3.24
N LEU A 327 9.61 -9.74 2.91
CA LEU A 327 9.04 -8.39 3.00
C LEU A 327 7.80 -8.23 2.10
N THR A 328 7.82 -8.88 0.94
CA THR A 328 6.71 -8.87 -0.03
C THR A 328 5.72 -10.01 0.15
N LYS A 329 5.89 -10.87 1.15
CA LYS A 329 5.10 -12.11 1.34
C LYS A 329 3.60 -11.86 1.49
N TYR A 330 3.21 -10.73 2.08
CA TYR A 330 1.82 -10.43 2.46
C TYR A 330 1.17 -9.32 1.65
N LEU A 331 1.84 -8.83 0.60
CA LEU A 331 1.30 -7.78 -0.27
C LEU A 331 -0.05 -8.16 -0.87
N GLY A 332 -0.21 -9.44 -1.24
CA GLY A 332 -1.43 -9.96 -1.83
C GLY A 332 -2.50 -10.44 -0.85
N LYS A 333 -2.28 -10.35 0.47
CA LYS A 333 -3.19 -10.91 1.48
C LYS A 333 -3.96 -9.84 2.23
N SER A 334 -5.18 -10.15 2.66
CA SER A 334 -5.92 -9.32 3.62
C SER A 334 -5.15 -9.23 4.95
N LEU A 335 -5.28 -8.10 5.66
CA LEU A 335 -4.74 -7.97 7.02
C LEU A 335 -5.53 -8.82 8.05
N SER A 336 -6.75 -9.23 7.72
CA SER A 336 -7.55 -10.14 8.54
C SER A 336 -7.30 -11.64 8.27
N GLU A 337 -6.61 -11.97 7.19
CA GLU A 337 -6.43 -13.37 6.77
C GLU A 337 -5.35 -14.08 7.61
N PRO A 338 -5.48 -15.40 7.79
CA PRO A 338 -4.47 -16.16 8.50
C PRO A 338 -3.12 -16.12 7.79
N THR A 339 -2.07 -16.19 8.60
CA THR A 339 -0.69 -16.14 8.13
C THR A 339 -0.36 -17.30 7.15
N THR A 340 -0.97 -18.46 7.34
CA THR A 340 -0.77 -19.68 6.53
C THR A 340 -1.79 -19.76 5.37
N PRO A 341 -1.34 -19.82 4.10
CA PRO A 341 -2.22 -20.01 2.96
C PRO A 341 -3.12 -21.26 3.09
N GLY A 342 -4.37 -21.18 2.63
CA GLY A 342 -5.31 -22.32 2.63
C GLY A 342 -5.88 -22.70 4.00
N THR A 343 -5.56 -21.94 5.05
CA THR A 343 -6.17 -22.12 6.38
C THR A 343 -7.32 -21.14 6.59
N HIS A 344 -8.33 -21.54 7.35
CA HIS A 344 -9.39 -20.65 7.79
C HIS A 344 -9.10 -20.15 9.21
N LEU A 345 -9.57 -18.94 9.54
CA LEU A 345 -9.52 -18.46 10.92
C LEU A 345 -10.33 -19.41 11.81
N THR A 346 -9.74 -19.79 12.95
CA THR A 346 -10.50 -20.45 14.01
C THR A 346 -11.62 -19.52 14.50
N ARG A 347 -12.66 -20.08 15.14
CA ARG A 347 -13.74 -19.27 15.75
C ARG A 347 -13.19 -18.18 16.68
N ARG A 348 -12.14 -18.48 17.45
CA ARG A 348 -11.49 -17.54 18.37
C ARG A 348 -10.80 -16.40 17.63
N GLN A 349 -10.07 -16.70 16.55
CA GLN A 349 -9.42 -15.68 15.72
C GLN A 349 -10.46 -14.82 15.01
N ARG A 350 -11.54 -15.41 14.49
CA ARG A 350 -12.67 -14.67 13.92
C ARG A 350 -13.27 -13.70 14.95
N SER A 351 -13.59 -14.17 16.16
CA SER A 351 -14.08 -13.30 17.23
C SER A 351 -13.09 -12.19 17.62
N HIS A 352 -11.78 -12.42 17.51
CA HIS A 352 -10.76 -11.39 17.75
C HIS A 352 -10.80 -10.29 16.66
N VAL A 353 -10.89 -10.70 15.39
CA VAL A 353 -11.08 -9.79 14.25
C VAL A 353 -12.37 -8.99 14.40
N ASP A 354 -13.50 -9.66 14.69
CA ASP A 354 -14.81 -9.03 14.84
C ASP A 354 -14.82 -7.98 15.96
N ARG A 355 -14.12 -8.24 17.07
CA ARG A 355 -14.00 -7.27 18.18
C ARG A 355 -13.19 -6.03 17.81
N LEU A 356 -12.18 -6.18 16.96
CA LEU A 356 -11.42 -5.03 16.45
C LEU A 356 -12.23 -4.24 15.42
N LEU A 357 -12.92 -4.93 14.51
CA LEU A 357 -13.84 -4.32 13.53
C LEU A 357 -15.00 -3.59 14.20
N ALA A 358 -15.51 -4.09 15.32
CA ALA A 358 -16.54 -3.43 16.10
C ALA A 358 -16.09 -2.04 16.62
N GLU A 359 -14.82 -1.87 16.98
CA GLU A 359 -14.26 -0.55 17.34
C GLU A 359 -14.05 0.30 16.09
N LEU A 360 -13.39 -0.26 15.06
CA LEU A 360 -13.09 0.44 13.81
C LEU A 360 -14.34 0.99 13.14
N ARG A 361 -15.47 0.27 13.20
CA ARG A 361 -16.76 0.72 12.63
C ARG A 361 -17.15 2.13 13.09
N TRP A 362 -16.84 2.49 14.33
CA TRP A 362 -17.35 3.73 14.94
C TRP A 362 -16.28 4.80 15.20
N LEU A 363 -15.01 4.43 15.19
CA LEU A 363 -13.93 5.38 15.37
C LEU A 363 -13.74 6.26 14.12
N PRO A 364 -13.45 7.56 14.24
CA PRO A 364 -13.13 8.38 13.07
C PRO A 364 -11.79 7.98 12.45
N CYS A 365 -11.73 7.76 11.13
CA CYS A 365 -10.50 7.39 10.43
C CYS A 365 -9.76 8.58 9.79
N SER A 366 -10.45 9.69 9.53
CA SER A 366 -9.94 10.90 8.88
C SER A 366 -10.83 12.12 9.20
N PRO A 367 -10.43 13.36 8.87
CA PRO A 367 -11.29 14.54 8.99
C PRO A 367 -12.65 14.42 8.27
N ARG A 368 -12.69 13.68 7.16
CA ARG A 368 -13.89 13.48 6.33
C ARG A 368 -14.74 12.29 6.78
N CYS A 369 -14.34 11.60 7.86
CA CYS A 369 -14.99 10.37 8.29
C CYS A 369 -16.40 10.64 8.84
N TRP A 370 -17.40 9.93 8.29
CA TRP A 370 -18.81 10.09 8.68
C TRP A 370 -19.09 9.84 10.17
N ASN A 371 -18.20 9.11 10.85
CA ASN A 371 -18.31 8.86 12.27
C ASN A 371 -18.22 10.12 13.14
N TRP A 372 -17.74 11.26 12.63
CA TRP A 372 -17.71 12.52 13.37
C TRP A 372 -19.10 12.97 13.86
N LEU A 373 -20.17 12.65 13.11
CA LEU A 373 -21.54 12.98 13.50
C LEU A 373 -21.94 12.30 14.82
N ARG A 374 -21.40 11.11 15.10
CA ARG A 374 -21.61 10.41 16.38
C ARG A 374 -21.02 11.17 17.58
N TYR A 375 -20.00 11.98 17.33
CA TYR A 375 -19.26 12.76 18.31
C TYR A 375 -19.65 14.24 18.31
N GLY A 376 -20.65 14.63 17.52
CA GLY A 376 -21.20 15.98 17.47
C GLY A 376 -20.36 16.98 16.70
N VAL A 377 -19.64 16.51 15.68
CA VAL A 377 -18.89 17.36 14.75
C VAL A 377 -19.31 16.98 13.33
N GLN A 378 -19.49 17.96 12.45
CA GLN A 378 -19.71 17.66 11.04
C GLN A 378 -18.38 17.27 10.39
N PRO A 379 -18.33 16.16 9.62
CA PRO A 379 -17.13 15.78 8.90
C PRO A 379 -16.74 16.85 7.88
N ASP A 380 -15.46 16.94 7.58
CA ASP A 380 -14.97 17.83 6.53
C ASP A 380 -15.54 17.41 5.16
N GLY A 381 -16.15 18.36 4.45
CA GLY A 381 -16.92 18.09 3.23
C GLY A 381 -18.15 17.19 3.46
N ALA A 382 -18.91 17.45 4.53
CA ALA A 382 -20.13 16.72 4.87
C ALA A 382 -21.13 16.64 3.70
N THR A 383 -21.77 15.48 3.54
CA THR A 383 -22.81 15.23 2.54
C THR A 383 -24.04 14.60 3.20
N PRO A 384 -25.24 14.75 2.64
CA PRO A 384 -26.48 14.20 3.23
C PRO A 384 -26.47 12.68 3.41
N GLU A 385 -25.66 11.95 2.64
CA GLU A 385 -25.53 10.49 2.74
C GLU A 385 -24.68 10.04 3.93
N ALA A 386 -24.00 10.97 4.61
CA ALA A 386 -23.07 10.64 5.69
C ALA A 386 -23.79 9.98 6.87
N LEU A 387 -23.51 8.69 7.07
CA LEU A 387 -24.12 7.87 8.11
C LEU A 387 -23.06 7.26 9.03
N PRO A 388 -23.05 7.56 10.34
CA PRO A 388 -22.18 6.91 11.30
C PRO A 388 -22.26 5.39 11.26
N GLY A 389 -21.10 4.73 11.29
CA GLY A 389 -20.98 3.27 11.23
C GLY A 389 -20.97 2.69 9.82
N SER A 390 -21.08 3.53 8.78
CA SER A 390 -21.09 3.16 7.36
C SER A 390 -20.13 4.01 6.51
N CYS A 391 -19.11 4.61 7.13
CA CYS A 391 -18.12 5.40 6.41
C CYS A 391 -17.44 4.57 5.31
N PRO A 392 -17.30 5.08 4.06
CA PRO A 392 -16.74 4.33 2.94
C PRO A 392 -15.21 4.18 3.00
N GLY A 393 -14.55 4.79 3.98
CA GLY A 393 -13.10 4.72 4.13
C GLY A 393 -12.61 3.28 4.32
N LYS A 394 -11.61 2.88 3.51
CA LYS A 394 -10.99 1.54 3.54
C LYS A 394 -10.59 1.08 4.95
N ALA A 395 -10.15 2.01 5.80
CA ALA A 395 -9.81 1.73 7.20
C ALA A 395 -10.89 0.96 8.00
N HIS A 396 -12.16 1.10 7.64
CA HIS A 396 -13.28 0.44 8.34
C HIS A 396 -13.56 -0.97 7.85
N ASP A 397 -12.99 -1.37 6.70
CA ASP A 397 -13.22 -2.69 6.14
C ASP A 397 -12.32 -3.76 6.77
N GLU A 398 -12.75 -5.02 6.64
CA GLU A 398 -12.02 -6.16 7.15
C GLU A 398 -10.64 -6.33 6.48
N GLN A 399 -10.50 -5.92 5.21
CA GLN A 399 -9.29 -6.13 4.43
C GLN A 399 -8.12 -5.26 4.92
N HIS A 400 -8.42 -4.05 5.37
CA HIS A 400 -7.47 -3.05 5.79
C HIS A 400 -7.35 -2.95 7.32
N LEU A 401 -8.37 -3.37 8.08
CA LEU A 401 -8.30 -3.54 9.54
C LEU A 401 -7.70 -2.32 10.27
N GLY A 402 -8.11 -1.11 9.87
CA GLY A 402 -7.62 0.18 10.38
C GLY A 402 -6.51 0.82 9.53
N CYS A 403 -5.79 0.08 8.69
CA CYS A 403 -4.77 0.63 7.80
C CYS A 403 -5.40 1.17 6.51
N GLY A 404 -6.08 2.32 6.57
CA GLY A 404 -6.76 2.90 5.42
C GLY A 404 -5.85 3.51 4.33
N GLY A 405 -4.58 3.73 4.65
CA GLY A 405 -3.58 4.23 3.71
C GLY A 405 -2.76 3.12 3.05
N ARG A 406 -1.68 3.50 2.37
CA ARG A 406 -0.77 2.58 1.67
C ARG A 406 -0.20 1.51 2.60
N ARG A 407 -0.20 0.27 2.12
CA ARG A 407 0.47 -0.86 2.79
C ARG A 407 1.91 -1.07 2.32
N VAL A 408 2.28 -0.53 1.17
CA VAL A 408 3.66 -0.53 0.68
C VAL A 408 4.13 0.91 0.69
N LEU A 409 5.22 1.16 1.41
CA LEU A 409 5.83 2.47 1.51
C LEU A 409 7.20 2.41 0.85
N VAL A 410 7.40 3.10 -0.27
CA VAL A 410 8.67 3.15 -0.99
C VAL A 410 9.12 4.59 -1.16
N SER A 411 10.32 4.90 -0.69
CA SER A 411 10.91 6.23 -0.91
C SER A 411 11.02 6.53 -2.40
N ARG A 412 10.71 7.75 -2.82
CA ARG A 412 10.76 8.16 -4.25
C ARG A 412 12.13 7.92 -4.88
N ARG A 413 13.20 8.24 -4.14
CA ARG A 413 14.60 7.99 -4.55
C ARG A 413 15.12 6.60 -4.13
N TRP A 414 14.22 5.63 -3.96
CA TRP A 414 14.61 4.24 -3.81
C TRP A 414 15.26 3.72 -5.09
N THR A 415 14.65 3.92 -6.26
CA THR A 415 15.30 3.59 -7.54
C THR A 415 15.42 4.79 -8.47
N GLY A 416 14.74 5.91 -8.17
CA GLY A 416 14.51 7.00 -9.13
C GLY A 416 13.44 6.67 -10.18
N LYS A 417 13.14 5.38 -10.37
CA LYS A 417 12.16 4.84 -11.33
C LYS A 417 10.73 4.74 -10.79
N THR A 418 9.76 4.99 -11.65
CA THR A 418 8.31 4.78 -11.46
C THR A 418 7.99 3.28 -11.49
N LEU A 419 6.83 2.85 -10.99
CA LEU A 419 6.33 1.49 -11.23
C LEU A 419 6.10 1.24 -12.73
N THR A 420 5.78 2.28 -13.49
CA THR A 420 5.63 2.20 -14.95
C THR A 420 6.96 1.93 -15.64
N ASP A 421 8.05 2.56 -15.18
CA ASP A 421 9.41 2.35 -15.68
C ASP A 421 9.85 0.91 -15.35
N HIS A 422 9.60 0.44 -14.12
CA HIS A 422 9.87 -0.94 -13.74
C HIS A 422 9.09 -1.94 -14.61
N ARG A 423 7.85 -1.62 -15.03
CA ARG A 423 7.09 -2.45 -15.99
C ARG A 423 7.70 -2.39 -17.39
N ALA A 424 8.16 -1.22 -17.83
CA ALA A 424 8.82 -1.02 -19.12
C ALA A 424 10.14 -1.81 -19.19
N ASP A 425 11.01 -1.68 -18.18
CA ASP A 425 12.27 -2.44 -18.07
C ASP A 425 12.04 -3.96 -18.21
N ARG A 426 10.98 -4.47 -17.55
CA ARG A 426 10.62 -5.89 -17.65
C ARG A 426 10.14 -6.29 -19.04
N ALA A 427 9.37 -5.43 -19.69
CA ALA A 427 8.90 -5.66 -21.05
C ALA A 427 10.08 -5.64 -22.03
N ASP A 428 11.03 -4.72 -21.84
CA ASP A 428 12.23 -4.56 -22.65
C ASP A 428 13.15 -5.77 -22.55
N VAL A 429 13.35 -6.34 -21.36
CA VAL A 429 14.12 -7.58 -21.21
C VAL A 429 13.49 -8.73 -22.00
N VAL A 430 12.16 -8.87 -21.96
CA VAL A 430 11.46 -9.91 -22.72
C VAL A 430 11.62 -9.67 -24.22
N ARG A 431 11.39 -8.44 -24.67
CA ARG A 431 11.52 -8.02 -26.07
C ARG A 431 12.92 -8.27 -26.61
N GLN A 432 13.97 -7.81 -25.93
CA GLN A 432 15.36 -8.04 -26.31
C GLN A 432 15.71 -9.53 -26.37
N THR A 433 15.18 -10.34 -25.45
CA THR A 433 15.41 -11.79 -25.45
C THR A 433 14.78 -12.46 -26.68
N LEU A 434 13.55 -12.06 -27.05
CA LEU A 434 12.87 -12.58 -28.23
C LEU A 434 13.56 -12.15 -29.53
N GLU A 435 13.90 -10.86 -29.64
CA GLU A 435 14.63 -10.29 -30.78
C GLU A 435 15.98 -11.00 -30.99
N ALA A 436 16.75 -11.22 -29.91
CA ALA A 436 18.04 -11.92 -29.97
C ALA A 436 17.92 -13.38 -30.42
N ALA A 437 16.76 -14.02 -30.18
CA ALA A 437 16.46 -15.36 -30.69
C ALA A 437 15.91 -15.37 -32.13
N GLY A 438 15.68 -14.19 -32.72
CA GLY A 438 15.06 -14.05 -34.03
C GLY A 438 13.54 -14.29 -34.04
N ILE A 439 12.90 -14.22 -32.87
CA ILE A 439 11.44 -14.33 -32.75
C ILE A 439 10.86 -12.92 -32.92
N ASP A 440 10.09 -12.74 -33.98
CA ASP A 440 9.45 -11.46 -34.29
C ASP A 440 8.43 -11.07 -33.21
N SER A 441 8.67 -9.95 -32.54
CA SER A 441 7.84 -9.41 -31.47
C SER A 441 6.76 -8.44 -31.97
N VAL A 442 6.50 -8.37 -33.28
CA VAL A 442 5.51 -7.46 -33.94
C VAL A 442 4.10 -7.46 -33.32
N GLU A 443 3.76 -8.43 -32.45
CA GLU A 443 2.51 -8.38 -31.68
C GLU A 443 2.49 -7.40 -30.50
N LEU A 444 3.64 -6.90 -30.01
CA LEU A 444 3.70 -6.05 -28.81
C LEU A 444 3.08 -4.65 -29.02
N ASP A 445 3.19 -4.09 -30.22
CA ASP A 445 2.64 -2.76 -30.57
C ASP A 445 1.31 -2.85 -31.32
N ARG A 446 0.71 -4.04 -31.38
CA ARG A 446 -0.53 -4.28 -32.10
C ARG A 446 -1.66 -3.47 -31.46
N LEU A 447 -2.27 -2.56 -32.24
CA LEU A 447 -3.34 -1.65 -31.81
C LEU A 447 -2.89 -0.50 -30.89
N ALA A 448 -1.60 -0.13 -30.89
CA ALA A 448 -1.09 0.95 -30.03
C ALA A 448 -1.87 2.27 -30.20
N ALA A 449 -2.26 2.88 -29.09
CA ALA A 449 -3.14 4.05 -29.07
C ALA A 449 -2.53 5.30 -29.71
N ASP A 450 -1.20 5.36 -29.81
CA ASP A 450 -0.42 6.42 -30.45
C ASP A 450 -0.20 6.20 -31.96
N THR A 451 -0.64 5.05 -32.50
CA THR A 451 -0.61 4.81 -33.95
C THR A 451 -1.58 5.76 -34.65
N LYS A 452 -1.02 6.67 -35.45
CA LYS A 452 -1.78 7.66 -36.21
C LYS A 452 -1.93 7.25 -37.66
N ARG A 453 -3.07 7.62 -38.24
CA ARG A 453 -3.28 7.67 -39.68
C ARG A 453 -2.44 8.80 -40.31
N PRO A 454 -2.23 8.78 -41.64
CA PRO A 454 -1.53 9.86 -42.34
C PRO A 454 -2.15 11.27 -42.12
N ASP A 455 -3.43 11.34 -41.76
CA ASP A 455 -4.15 12.58 -41.43
C ASP A 455 -3.91 13.07 -39.98
N GLY A 456 -3.04 12.39 -39.22
CA GLY A 456 -2.70 12.71 -37.84
C GLY A 456 -3.73 12.24 -36.79
N ARG A 457 -4.85 11.64 -37.20
CA ARG A 457 -5.87 11.11 -36.28
C ARG A 457 -5.49 9.71 -35.79
N PRO A 458 -5.96 9.25 -34.61
CA PRO A 458 -5.70 7.90 -34.13
C PRO A 458 -6.26 6.87 -35.12
N ARG A 459 -5.49 5.81 -35.40
CA ARG A 459 -5.95 4.67 -36.19
C ARG A 459 -6.87 3.78 -35.36
N TYR A 460 -6.55 3.60 -34.09
CA TYR A 460 -7.25 2.70 -33.19
C TYR A 460 -8.04 3.49 -32.15
N GLU A 461 -9.36 3.37 -32.18
CA GLU A 461 -10.25 4.00 -31.21
C GLU A 461 -10.63 2.99 -30.12
N TRP A 462 -10.26 3.30 -28.88
CA TRP A 462 -10.47 2.43 -27.72
C TRP A 462 -11.71 2.86 -26.94
N ARG A 463 -12.61 1.92 -26.65
CA ARG A 463 -13.79 2.13 -25.81
C ARG A 463 -13.91 1.02 -24.78
N LEU A 464 -14.31 1.36 -23.56
CA LEU A 464 -14.66 0.34 -22.56
C LEU A 464 -15.86 -0.46 -23.03
N TRP A 465 -15.74 -1.78 -23.07
CA TRP A 465 -16.83 -2.64 -23.50
C TRP A 465 -17.96 -2.61 -22.47
N ASN A 466 -19.18 -2.30 -22.92
CA ASN A 466 -20.38 -2.29 -22.08
C ASN A 466 -21.20 -3.56 -22.31
N ALA A 467 -21.33 -4.37 -21.27
CA ALA A 467 -22.10 -5.61 -21.32
C ALA A 467 -23.59 -5.42 -21.62
N HIS A 468 -24.14 -4.24 -21.33
CA HIS A 468 -25.54 -3.92 -21.57
C HIS A 468 -25.83 -3.61 -23.05
N GLU A 469 -24.80 -3.26 -23.84
CA GLU A 469 -24.96 -2.81 -25.23
C GLU A 469 -24.76 -3.94 -26.25
N ALA A 470 -24.14 -5.07 -25.87
CA ALA A 470 -23.90 -6.21 -26.76
C ALA A 470 -23.94 -7.57 -26.00
N PRO A 471 -24.99 -8.40 -26.18
CA PRO A 471 -25.13 -9.67 -25.47
C PRO A 471 -24.28 -10.78 -26.13
N VAL A 472 -23.01 -10.87 -25.74
CA VAL A 472 -22.12 -12.00 -26.07
C VAL A 472 -21.58 -12.57 -24.74
N PRO A 473 -21.28 -13.88 -24.63
CA PRO A 473 -20.49 -14.44 -23.52
C PRO A 473 -19.02 -13.96 -23.60
N VAL A 474 -18.78 -12.65 -23.68
CA VAL A 474 -17.49 -11.98 -23.95
C VAL A 474 -16.42 -12.46 -22.98
N TYR A 475 -16.78 -12.61 -21.70
CA TYR A 475 -15.87 -13.10 -20.68
C TYR A 475 -15.20 -14.43 -21.07
N ARG A 476 -15.97 -15.43 -21.54
CA ARG A 476 -15.41 -16.74 -21.92
C ARG A 476 -14.50 -16.61 -23.14
N ILE A 477 -14.92 -15.86 -24.16
CA ILE A 477 -14.14 -15.65 -25.40
C ILE A 477 -12.81 -14.96 -25.08
N VAL A 478 -12.89 -13.87 -24.32
CA VAL A 478 -11.72 -13.08 -23.92
C VAL A 478 -10.76 -13.92 -23.09
N LEU A 479 -11.26 -14.66 -22.10
CA LEU A 479 -10.40 -15.44 -21.23
C LEU A 479 -9.75 -16.60 -21.99
N THR A 480 -10.48 -17.30 -22.87
CA THR A 480 -9.90 -18.35 -23.73
C THR A 480 -8.80 -17.80 -24.64
N ARG A 481 -9.01 -16.63 -25.27
CA ARG A 481 -8.00 -15.98 -26.11
C ARG A 481 -6.77 -15.57 -25.31
N ALA A 482 -6.96 -14.93 -24.16
CA ALA A 482 -5.87 -14.50 -23.29
C ALA A 482 -5.06 -15.68 -22.74
N ILE A 483 -5.70 -16.81 -22.44
CA ILE A 483 -5.01 -18.06 -22.06
C ILE A 483 -4.17 -18.59 -23.22
N ALA A 484 -4.74 -18.74 -24.41
CA ALA A 484 -4.02 -19.25 -25.57
C ALA A 484 -2.82 -18.37 -25.94
N GLU A 485 -3.01 -17.05 -25.90
CA GLU A 485 -1.94 -16.06 -26.10
C GLU A 485 -0.85 -16.16 -25.04
N ARG A 486 -1.24 -16.27 -23.76
CA ARG A 486 -0.28 -16.42 -22.66
C ARG A 486 0.57 -17.69 -22.79
N ILE A 487 -0.05 -18.81 -23.18
CA ILE A 487 0.65 -20.08 -23.41
C ILE A 487 1.65 -19.93 -24.57
N ARG A 488 1.23 -19.32 -25.69
CA ARG A 488 2.10 -19.05 -26.84
C ARG A 488 3.31 -18.20 -26.41
N TRP A 489 3.08 -17.05 -25.81
CA TRP A 489 4.16 -16.16 -25.37
C TRP A 489 5.11 -16.80 -24.35
N GLN A 490 4.60 -17.65 -23.45
CA GLN A 490 5.44 -18.41 -22.53
C GLN A 490 6.32 -19.41 -23.29
N ALA A 491 5.77 -20.15 -24.26
CA ALA A 491 6.52 -21.08 -25.08
C ALA A 491 7.62 -20.36 -25.90
N ASP A 492 7.28 -19.24 -26.54
CA ASP A 492 8.22 -18.43 -27.32
C ASP A 492 9.37 -17.91 -26.45
N TYR A 493 9.06 -17.36 -25.28
CA TYR A 493 10.09 -16.86 -24.36
C TYR A 493 10.98 -17.98 -23.80
N GLN A 494 10.42 -19.15 -23.45
CA GLN A 494 11.24 -20.28 -22.97
C GLN A 494 12.13 -20.84 -24.09
N SER A 495 11.61 -20.92 -25.33
CA SER A 495 12.39 -21.31 -26.51
C SER A 495 13.55 -20.35 -26.75
N ALA A 496 13.29 -19.03 -26.71
CA ALA A 496 14.32 -18.00 -26.84
C ALA A 496 15.41 -18.12 -25.77
N LYS A 497 15.03 -18.31 -24.50
CA LYS A 497 16.00 -18.53 -23.42
C LYS A 497 16.85 -19.77 -23.65
N ALA A 498 16.25 -20.87 -24.08
CA ALA A 498 16.96 -22.12 -24.35
C ALA A 498 17.97 -21.97 -25.50
N GLN A 499 17.57 -21.30 -26.59
CA GLN A 499 18.45 -21.01 -27.73
C GLN A 499 19.64 -20.14 -27.35
N LEU A 500 19.44 -19.15 -26.48
CA LEU A 500 20.47 -18.22 -26.03
C LEU A 500 21.33 -18.77 -24.88
N GLY A 501 21.07 -20.00 -24.40
CA GLY A 501 21.76 -20.58 -23.25
C GLY A 501 21.53 -19.80 -21.94
N LEU A 502 20.48 -18.98 -21.86
CA LEU A 502 20.14 -18.23 -20.67
C LEU A 502 19.53 -19.20 -19.66
N ALA A 503 20.17 -19.31 -18.49
CA ALA A 503 19.71 -20.21 -17.43
C ALA A 503 18.20 -20.00 -17.17
N THR A 504 17.46 -21.11 -17.09
CA THR A 504 16.10 -21.14 -16.56
C THR A 504 16.19 -20.87 -15.07
N THR A 505 16.41 -19.61 -14.69
CA THR A 505 16.12 -19.16 -13.34
C THR A 505 14.63 -19.37 -13.14
N ALA A 506 14.30 -20.52 -12.53
CA ALA A 506 12.98 -20.68 -11.93
C ALA A 506 12.75 -19.45 -11.06
N PRO A 507 11.60 -18.78 -11.14
CA PRO A 507 11.30 -17.77 -10.14
C PRO A 507 11.40 -18.46 -8.78
N SER A 508 12.23 -17.92 -7.89
CA SER A 508 12.45 -18.45 -6.53
C SER A 508 11.21 -18.31 -5.62
N THR A 509 10.02 -18.34 -6.21
CA THR A 509 8.72 -18.06 -5.59
C THR A 509 7.92 -19.33 -5.28
N GLY A 510 8.55 -20.51 -5.31
CA GLY A 510 7.95 -21.68 -4.69
C GLY A 510 7.66 -21.41 -3.21
N PRO A 511 6.52 -21.89 -2.66
CA PRO A 511 6.28 -21.79 -1.22
C PRO A 511 7.44 -22.45 -0.47
N PRO A 512 7.89 -21.89 0.67
CA PRO A 512 8.95 -22.52 1.44
C PRO A 512 8.53 -23.94 1.80
N ALA A 513 9.44 -24.91 1.63
CA ALA A 513 9.24 -26.25 2.16
C ALA A 513 9.03 -26.14 3.67
N SER A 514 7.93 -26.70 4.16
CA SER A 514 7.59 -26.75 5.57
C SER A 514 8.74 -27.36 6.36
N SER A 515 9.37 -26.56 7.23
CA SER A 515 10.23 -27.02 8.32
C SER A 515 9.60 -26.62 9.64
#